data_AF-A0A9D2DMV6-F1
#
_entry.id   AF-A0A9D2DMV6-F1
#
_cell.length_a   1.000
_cell.length_b   1.000
_cell.length_c   1.000
_cell.angle_alpha   90.00
_cell.angle_beta   90.00
_cell.angle_gamma   90.00
#
_symmetry.space_group_name_H-M   'P 1'
#
loop_
_entity.id
_entity.type
_entity.pdbx_description
1 polymer ?
#
loop_
_entity_poly.entity_id
_entity_poly.type
_entity_poly.pdbx_seq_one_letter_code
_entity_poly.pdbx_strand_id
1 'polypeptide(L)'
;MKMRRKMVSLLLAAGLLSLTAGCSGTRSVDSIAARALFTGDLLQLDIPVTRAETQALDSSGFMTFRYAGSYVELFDEVERVKAEETELFSDQDAALFLAQEPAGRQGQKDYYCLRYTGGEGGLYYFSGMYGELFYDEEAPASSFRLLFPQHLLDDARVTGLPVPELYAGVEYEVSGAPDEWFDFYAQSGWYQTERQGDATIVLKGYAASDEALDREELQMPGAVTLQFRTAFQKTFVRLEVA
;
A
#
# COMPACT_ATOMS: atom_id res chain seq x y z
N MET A 1 -50.81 -53.26 -16.28
CA MET A 1 -52.11 -53.27 -15.58
C MET A 1 -51.86 -53.26 -14.07
N LYS A 2 -52.40 -52.24 -13.36
CA LYS A 2 -52.54 -52.07 -11.89
C LYS A 2 -51.26 -51.96 -11.03
N MET A 3 -50.87 -50.76 -10.59
CA MET A 3 -51.32 -50.02 -9.36
C MET A 3 -50.87 -50.68 -8.05
N ARG A 4 -49.83 -50.14 -7.39
CA ARG A 4 -49.84 -49.09 -6.32
C ARG A 4 -50.21 -49.58 -4.92
N ARG A 5 -49.35 -49.27 -3.94
CA ARG A 5 -49.63 -48.61 -2.63
C ARG A 5 -48.27 -48.44 -1.90
N LYS A 6 -47.69 -47.23 -1.79
CA LYS A 6 -48.01 -46.01 -0.98
C LYS A 6 -47.65 -46.13 0.51
N MET A 7 -46.65 -45.35 0.92
CA MET A 7 -46.56 -44.46 2.11
C MET A 7 -45.40 -43.48 1.78
N VAL A 8 -45.52 -42.15 1.59
CA VAL A 8 -46.15 -41.06 2.38
C VAL A 8 -45.50 -41.07 3.78
N SER A 9 -44.55 -40.22 4.16
CA SER A 9 -44.39 -38.75 4.10
C SER A 9 -42.90 -38.43 4.40
N LEU A 10 -42.27 -37.25 4.24
CA LEU A 10 -42.69 -35.89 4.56
C LEU A 10 -41.73 -34.92 3.82
N LEU A 11 -42.28 -34.02 3.01
CA LEU A 11 -41.61 -32.78 2.60
C LEU A 11 -41.66 -31.82 3.79
N LEU A 12 -40.51 -31.29 4.22
CA LEU A 12 -40.47 -29.99 4.90
C LEU A 12 -39.93 -28.97 3.90
N ALA A 13 -40.85 -28.10 3.51
CA ALA A 13 -40.58 -26.89 2.76
C ALA A 13 -40.07 -25.77 3.69
N ALA A 14 -39.52 -24.77 3.04
CA ALA A 14 -39.38 -23.38 3.47
C ALA A 14 -38.17 -23.04 4.35
N GLY A 15 -37.30 -22.22 3.77
CA GLY A 15 -36.24 -21.54 4.48
C GLY A 15 -35.17 -20.97 3.56
N LEU A 16 -35.56 -20.21 2.52
CA LEU A 16 -34.67 -19.20 1.96
C LEU A 16 -34.32 -18.25 3.12
N LEU A 17 -33.17 -18.45 3.75
CA LEU A 17 -32.50 -17.42 4.54
C LEU A 17 -31.36 -16.90 3.68
N SER A 18 -31.75 -16.04 2.75
CA SER A 18 -30.90 -14.95 2.30
C SER A 18 -30.54 -14.10 3.52
N LEU A 19 -29.51 -14.50 4.25
CA LEU A 19 -28.85 -13.60 5.19
C LEU A 19 -27.96 -12.69 4.36
N THR A 20 -28.56 -11.67 3.75
CA THR A 20 -27.90 -10.37 3.62
C THR A 20 -27.80 -9.78 5.01
N ALA A 21 -26.93 -10.38 5.83
CA ALA A 21 -26.40 -9.72 7.00
C ALA A 21 -25.17 -8.96 6.51
N GLY A 22 -25.38 -7.68 6.17
CA GLY A 22 -24.31 -6.71 6.21
C GLY A 22 -23.78 -6.67 7.64
N CYS A 23 -22.81 -7.53 7.94
CA CYS A 23 -22.05 -7.47 9.17
C CYS A 23 -20.83 -6.60 8.90
N SER A 24 -20.97 -5.28 9.04
CA SER A 24 -19.86 -4.40 9.40
C SER A 24 -19.45 -4.69 10.85
N GLY A 25 -19.19 -5.96 11.14
CA GLY A 25 -18.77 -6.45 12.44
C GLY A 25 -17.27 -6.21 12.55
N THR A 26 -16.88 -5.53 13.61
CA THR A 26 -15.49 -5.42 14.05
C THR A 26 -14.84 -6.80 14.08
N ARG A 27 -14.10 -7.15 13.02
CA ARG A 27 -13.43 -8.43 12.88
C ARG A 27 -12.12 -8.37 13.64
N SER A 28 -11.91 -9.31 14.55
CA SER A 28 -10.56 -9.59 15.06
C SER A 28 -9.90 -10.57 14.10
N VAL A 29 -8.60 -10.38 13.85
CA VAL A 29 -7.78 -11.28 13.06
C VAL A 29 -6.44 -11.47 13.76
N ASP A 30 -5.78 -12.58 13.47
CA ASP A 30 -4.51 -12.96 14.10
C ASP A 30 -3.29 -12.42 13.35
N SER A 31 -3.49 -11.77 12.19
CA SER A 31 -2.43 -11.19 11.39
C SER A 31 -2.88 -9.95 10.61
N ILE A 32 -1.93 -9.06 10.33
CA ILE A 32 -2.09 -7.94 9.40
C ILE A 32 -1.36 -8.26 8.10
N ALA A 33 -1.86 -7.72 6.99
CA ALA A 33 -1.25 -7.93 5.69
C ALA A 33 -1.32 -6.70 4.79
N ALA A 34 -0.34 -6.59 3.90
CA ALA A 34 -0.28 -5.61 2.83
C ALA A 34 0.18 -6.29 1.54
N ARG A 35 -0.28 -5.78 0.41
CA ARG A 35 0.06 -6.33 -0.92
C ARG A 35 1.07 -5.42 -1.60
N ALA A 36 2.19 -5.99 -2.00
CA ALA A 36 3.21 -5.28 -2.77
C ALA A 36 2.66 -4.77 -4.12
N LEU A 37 3.19 -3.63 -4.56
CA LEU A 37 2.81 -3.02 -5.84
C LEU A 37 3.21 -3.91 -7.03
N PHE A 38 4.49 -4.32 -7.09
CA PHE A 38 5.07 -4.94 -8.29
C PHE A 38 4.88 -6.45 -8.34
N THR A 39 5.29 -7.15 -7.29
CA THR A 39 5.18 -8.62 -7.20
C THR A 39 3.74 -9.05 -6.97
N GLY A 40 2.99 -8.25 -6.22
CA GLY A 40 1.66 -8.64 -5.77
C GLY A 40 1.62 -9.58 -4.59
N ASP A 41 2.79 -9.92 -4.06
CA ASP A 41 2.93 -10.77 -2.90
C ASP A 41 2.35 -10.08 -1.67
N LEU A 42 1.90 -10.91 -0.73
CA LEU A 42 1.40 -10.44 0.55
C LEU A 42 2.53 -10.54 1.57
N LEU A 43 2.88 -9.41 2.19
CA LEU A 43 3.61 -9.44 3.45
C LEU A 43 2.59 -9.58 4.57
N GLN A 44 2.64 -10.72 5.26
CA GLN A 44 1.82 -11.00 6.43
C GLN A 44 2.67 -10.91 7.69
N LEU A 45 2.16 -10.19 8.70
CA LEU A 45 2.75 -10.11 10.04
C LEU A 45 1.74 -10.70 11.03
N ASP A 46 2.16 -11.72 11.79
CA ASP A 46 1.31 -12.44 12.75
C ASP A 46 1.11 -11.63 14.04
N ILE A 47 0.40 -10.50 13.88
CA ILE A 47 0.06 -9.53 14.91
C ILE A 47 -1.45 -9.54 15.12
N PRO A 48 -1.95 -9.92 16.31
CA PRO A 48 -3.38 -9.93 16.57
C PRO A 48 -3.93 -8.51 16.67
N VAL A 49 -4.99 -8.24 15.90
CA VAL A 49 -5.61 -6.90 15.82
C VAL A 49 -7.14 -6.98 15.84
N THR A 50 -7.77 -5.84 16.05
CA THR A 50 -9.24 -5.70 16.08
C THR A 50 -9.72 -4.72 15.03
N ARG A 51 -11.03 -4.74 14.73
CA ARG A 51 -11.67 -3.87 13.72
C ARG A 51 -10.92 -3.89 12.37
N ALA A 52 -10.48 -5.08 11.97
CA ALA A 52 -9.78 -5.28 10.72
C ALA A 52 -10.73 -5.18 9.51
N GLU A 53 -10.35 -4.39 8.51
CA GLU A 53 -11.01 -4.35 7.21
C GLU A 53 -10.07 -4.89 6.13
N THR A 54 -10.39 -6.08 5.61
CA THR A 54 -9.56 -6.80 4.63
C THR A 54 -10.09 -6.70 3.20
N GLN A 55 -11.28 -6.13 2.98
CA GLN A 55 -11.85 -6.00 1.63
C GLN A 55 -10.97 -5.13 0.73
N ALA A 56 -10.28 -4.15 1.31
CA ALA A 56 -9.32 -3.29 0.62
C ALA A 56 -8.03 -4.03 0.21
N LEU A 57 -7.71 -5.19 0.80
CA LEU A 57 -6.45 -5.90 0.53
C LEU A 57 -6.41 -6.50 -0.89
N ASP A 58 -7.58 -6.90 -1.39
CA ASP A 58 -7.71 -7.48 -2.72
C ASP A 58 -7.78 -6.41 -3.83
N SER A 59 -8.30 -5.21 -3.53
CA SER A 59 -8.48 -4.13 -4.51
C SER A 59 -7.36 -3.09 -4.51
N SER A 60 -7.01 -2.59 -3.33
CA SER A 60 -6.07 -1.49 -3.09
C SER A 60 -4.87 -1.94 -2.25
N GLY A 61 -4.72 -3.23 -1.99
CA GLY A 61 -3.50 -3.79 -1.41
C GLY A 61 -3.18 -3.35 0.01
N PHE A 62 -4.17 -2.86 0.76
CA PHE A 62 -3.97 -2.45 2.16
C PHE A 62 -5.02 -3.05 3.08
N MET A 63 -4.70 -3.04 4.37
CA MET A 63 -5.61 -3.40 5.45
C MET A 63 -5.63 -2.28 6.49
N THR A 64 -6.81 -1.93 7.00
CA THR A 64 -6.96 -1.05 8.16
C THR A 64 -7.33 -1.85 9.39
N PHE A 65 -6.81 -1.45 10.55
CA PHE A 65 -7.01 -2.17 11.80
C PHE A 65 -6.80 -1.28 13.02
N ARG A 66 -7.18 -1.80 14.18
CA ARG A 66 -6.88 -1.21 15.49
C ARG A 66 -5.99 -2.14 16.30
N TYR A 67 -4.99 -1.52 16.92
CA TYR A 67 -4.06 -2.18 17.81
C TYR A 67 -4.27 -1.66 19.24
N ALA A 68 -4.34 -2.57 20.21
CA ALA A 68 -4.66 -2.23 21.59
C ALA A 68 -3.46 -1.60 22.33
N GLY A 69 -2.24 -1.92 21.89
CA GLY A 69 -1.02 -1.33 22.43
C GLY A 69 -0.69 0.04 21.84
N SER A 70 0.35 0.64 22.38
CA SER A 70 1.01 1.83 21.87
C SER A 70 1.70 1.57 20.53
N TYR A 71 2.06 2.64 19.83
CA TYR A 71 2.88 2.57 18.61
C TYR A 71 4.24 1.90 18.86
N VAL A 72 4.86 2.16 20.02
CA VAL A 72 6.13 1.52 20.42
C VAL A 72 5.96 0.01 20.58
N GLU A 73 4.89 -0.44 21.25
CA GLU A 73 4.60 -1.87 21.38
C GLU A 73 4.32 -2.52 20.03
N LEU A 74 3.65 -1.81 19.12
CA LEU A 74 3.44 -2.29 17.76
C LEU A 74 4.75 -2.41 16.98
N PHE A 75 5.68 -1.47 17.15
CA PHE A 75 7.00 -1.53 16.56
C PHE A 75 7.80 -2.74 17.05
N ASP A 76 7.89 -2.92 18.38
CA ASP A 76 8.57 -4.07 18.99
C ASP A 76 7.99 -5.39 18.49
N GLU A 77 6.66 -5.45 18.34
CA GLU A 77 5.97 -6.64 17.84
C GLU A 77 6.28 -6.90 16.36
N VAL A 78 6.29 -5.86 15.52
CA VAL A 78 6.71 -5.97 14.10
C VAL A 78 8.15 -6.47 14.00
N GLU A 79 9.07 -5.89 14.77
CA GLU A 79 10.47 -6.32 14.80
C GLU A 79 10.61 -7.80 15.22
N ARG A 80 9.78 -8.26 16.15
CA ARG A 80 9.75 -9.64 16.63
C ARG A 80 9.22 -10.65 15.61
N VAL A 81 8.21 -10.27 14.81
CA VAL A 81 7.51 -11.21 13.92
C VAL A 81 7.91 -11.12 12.46
N LYS A 82 8.57 -10.05 12.02
CA LYS A 82 9.03 -9.92 10.63
C LYS A 82 9.97 -11.07 10.27
N ALA A 83 10.00 -11.42 8.99
CA ALA A 83 10.97 -12.38 8.48
C ALA A 83 12.40 -11.78 8.51
N GLU A 84 13.42 -12.63 8.49
CA GLU A 84 14.83 -12.20 8.58
C GLU A 84 15.22 -11.32 7.37
N GLU A 85 14.69 -11.64 6.19
CA GLU A 85 14.84 -10.93 4.92
C GLU A 85 14.07 -9.61 4.84
N THR A 86 13.30 -9.27 5.87
CA THR A 86 12.55 -8.01 5.94
C THR A 86 13.35 -7.00 6.74
N GLU A 87 13.78 -5.92 6.10
CA GLU A 87 14.37 -4.76 6.75
C GLU A 87 13.26 -3.90 7.36
N LEU A 88 13.51 -3.28 8.52
CA LEU A 88 12.57 -2.44 9.24
C LEU A 88 13.19 -1.08 9.51
N PHE A 89 12.48 -0.02 9.14
CA PHE A 89 12.85 1.38 9.37
C PHE A 89 11.71 2.06 10.13
N SER A 90 12.05 2.91 11.09
CA SER A 90 11.09 3.64 11.91
C SER A 90 11.25 5.14 11.68
N ASP A 91 10.15 5.82 11.37
CA ASP A 91 10.03 7.24 11.62
C ASP A 91 9.44 7.43 13.03
N GLN A 92 10.11 8.24 13.85
CA GLN A 92 10.00 8.22 15.31
C GLN A 92 8.58 8.50 15.83
N ASP A 93 7.66 9.01 15.01
CA ASP A 93 6.38 9.53 15.49
C ASP A 93 5.09 8.99 14.85
N ALA A 94 5.12 8.19 13.76
CA ALA A 94 3.84 7.72 13.19
C ALA A 94 3.88 6.55 12.20
N ALA A 95 5.02 6.18 11.65
CA ALA A 95 5.04 5.17 10.60
C ALA A 95 6.30 4.29 10.57
N LEU A 96 6.06 3.04 10.24
CA LEU A 96 7.05 1.97 10.07
C LEU A 96 7.12 1.58 8.61
N PHE A 97 8.33 1.38 8.13
CA PHE A 97 8.59 1.00 6.75
C PHE A 97 9.30 -0.33 6.74
N LEU A 98 8.78 -1.23 5.92
CA LEU A 98 9.39 -2.53 5.73
C LEU A 98 9.85 -2.62 4.30
N ALA A 99 11.05 -3.14 4.10
CA ALA A 99 11.58 -3.47 2.79
C ALA A 99 11.86 -4.98 2.76
N GLN A 100 11.31 -5.69 1.78
CA GLN A 100 11.48 -7.13 1.63
C GLN A 100 12.09 -7.42 0.26
N GLU A 101 13.19 -8.17 0.23
CA GLU A 101 13.70 -8.72 -1.03
C GLU A 101 12.82 -9.93 -1.43
N PRO A 102 12.09 -9.89 -2.56
CA PRO A 102 11.21 -10.98 -2.95
C PRO A 102 12.01 -12.23 -3.33
N ALA A 103 11.45 -13.40 -3.05
CA ALA A 103 12.08 -14.66 -3.41
C ALA A 103 12.33 -14.74 -4.93
N GLY A 104 13.59 -14.94 -5.31
CA GLY A 104 13.99 -15.04 -6.72
C GLY A 104 14.17 -13.70 -7.45
N ARG A 105 14.02 -12.56 -6.78
CA ARG A 105 14.17 -11.21 -7.36
C ARG A 105 15.32 -10.43 -6.72
N GLN A 106 16.53 -10.95 -6.92
CA GLN A 106 17.74 -10.39 -6.29
C GLN A 106 17.95 -8.92 -6.68
N GLY A 107 18.16 -8.06 -5.69
CA GLY A 107 18.38 -6.63 -5.90
C GLY A 107 17.11 -5.82 -6.20
N GLN A 108 15.93 -6.42 -6.06
CA GLN A 108 14.65 -5.72 -6.05
C GLN A 108 14.04 -5.78 -4.65
N LYS A 109 13.38 -4.71 -4.21
CA LYS A 109 12.76 -4.61 -2.88
C LYS A 109 11.32 -4.16 -2.96
N ASP A 110 10.40 -4.96 -2.41
CA ASP A 110 9.04 -4.53 -2.14
C ASP A 110 9.00 -3.69 -0.86
N TYR A 111 8.28 -2.57 -0.90
CA TYR A 111 8.16 -1.68 0.24
C TYR A 111 6.74 -1.66 0.79
N TYR A 112 6.66 -1.57 2.11
CA TYR A 112 5.40 -1.53 2.84
C TYR A 112 5.43 -0.43 3.90
N CYS A 113 4.27 0.15 4.17
CA CYS A 113 4.09 1.20 5.16
C CYS A 113 3.01 0.79 6.15
N LEU A 114 3.37 0.71 7.43
CA LEU A 114 2.43 0.64 8.54
C LEU A 114 2.37 2.04 9.16
N ARG A 115 1.20 2.69 9.15
CA ARG A 115 1.08 4.07 9.64
C ARG A 115 -0.08 4.23 10.61
N TYR A 116 0.17 5.01 11.66
CA TYR A 116 -0.84 5.53 12.56
C TYR A 116 -1.62 6.68 11.89
N THR A 117 -2.95 6.58 11.88
CA THR A 117 -3.83 7.59 11.26
C THR A 117 -4.66 8.38 12.27
N GLY A 118 -4.42 8.19 13.57
CA GLY A 118 -5.16 8.89 14.62
C GLY A 118 -6.42 8.16 15.09
N GLY A 119 -7.29 8.90 15.78
CA GLY A 119 -8.57 8.41 16.27
C GLY A 119 -8.52 7.72 17.65
N GLU A 120 -9.65 7.79 18.36
CA GLU A 120 -9.84 7.19 19.68
C GLU A 120 -9.63 5.68 19.58
N GLY A 121 -8.61 5.14 20.25
CA GLY A 121 -8.25 3.71 20.26
C GLY A 121 -7.28 3.25 19.16
N GLY A 122 -6.57 4.18 18.53
CA GLY A 122 -5.44 3.93 17.62
C GLY A 122 -5.76 3.18 16.33
N LEU A 123 -6.10 3.93 15.28
CA LEU A 123 -6.31 3.39 13.93
C LEU A 123 -4.99 3.36 13.16
N TYR A 124 -4.79 2.28 12.43
CA TYR A 124 -3.63 2.05 11.58
C TYR A 124 -4.06 1.56 10.20
N TYR A 125 -3.20 1.78 9.22
CA TYR A 125 -3.21 1.00 7.99
C TYR A 125 -1.87 0.30 7.79
N PHE A 126 -1.89 -0.78 7.02
CA PHE A 126 -0.71 -1.44 6.47
C PHE A 126 -0.88 -1.59 4.95
N SER A 127 0.03 -1.00 4.16
CA SER A 127 -0.08 -0.90 2.69
C SER A 127 1.26 -1.17 1.98
N GLY A 128 1.23 -1.51 0.69
CA GLY A 128 2.42 -1.73 -0.16
C GLY A 128 3.11 -0.45 -0.68
N MET A 129 3.09 0.63 0.11
CA MET A 129 3.80 1.89 -0.13
C MET A 129 3.77 2.44 -1.57
N TYR A 130 2.56 2.55 -2.13
CA TYR A 130 2.35 3.14 -3.45
C TYR A 130 1.35 4.29 -3.39
N GLY A 131 1.40 5.16 -4.41
CA GLY A 131 0.41 6.21 -4.65
C GLY A 131 -0.26 6.01 -6.00
N GLU A 132 -1.41 6.65 -6.20
CA GLU A 132 -2.09 6.74 -7.49
C GLU A 132 -1.87 8.12 -8.08
N LEU A 133 -1.16 8.21 -9.22
CA LEU A 133 -0.89 9.47 -9.90
C LEU A 133 -1.86 9.67 -11.05
N PHE A 134 -2.69 10.69 -10.92
CA PHE A 134 -3.61 11.20 -11.94
C PHE A 134 -2.90 12.22 -12.84
N TYR A 135 -3.20 12.16 -14.13
CA TYR A 135 -2.60 13.07 -15.12
C TYR A 135 -3.23 14.48 -15.09
N ASP A 136 -4.47 14.58 -14.63
CA ASP A 136 -5.25 15.81 -14.61
C ASP A 136 -6.17 15.83 -13.37
N GLU A 137 -6.15 16.93 -12.63
CA GLU A 137 -7.02 17.17 -11.46
C GLU A 137 -8.47 17.45 -11.85
N GLU A 138 -8.69 18.11 -13.00
CA GLU A 138 -10.03 18.49 -13.47
C GLU A 138 -10.74 17.33 -14.20
N ALA A 139 -9.96 16.39 -14.73
CA ALA A 139 -10.47 15.24 -15.48
C ALA A 139 -9.63 13.97 -15.20
N PRO A 140 -9.81 13.31 -14.04
CA PRO A 140 -9.03 12.14 -13.60
C PRO A 140 -9.41 10.85 -14.36
N ALA A 141 -9.52 10.91 -15.69
CA ALA A 141 -9.92 9.78 -16.52
C ALA A 141 -8.80 8.73 -16.69
N SER A 142 -7.55 9.13 -16.46
CA SER A 142 -6.39 8.25 -16.47
C SER A 142 -5.56 8.45 -15.21
N SER A 143 -5.09 7.33 -14.65
CA SER A 143 -4.17 7.27 -13.53
C SER A 143 -3.26 6.06 -13.69
N PHE A 144 -2.18 6.01 -12.91
CA PHE A 144 -1.40 4.81 -12.74
C PHE A 144 -0.83 4.75 -11.32
N ARG A 145 -0.51 3.54 -10.87
CA ARG A 145 0.12 3.32 -9.57
C ARG A 145 1.64 3.42 -9.69
N LEU A 146 2.26 4.14 -8.77
CA LEU A 146 3.71 4.20 -8.63
C LEU A 146 4.14 3.90 -7.20
N LEU A 147 5.34 3.34 -7.03
CA LEU A 147 5.98 3.28 -5.73
C LEU A 147 6.18 4.71 -5.23
N PHE A 148 5.75 4.98 -4.00
CA PHE A 148 5.76 6.34 -3.48
C PHE A 148 6.10 6.31 -2.01
N PRO A 149 7.20 6.95 -1.55
CA PRO A 149 7.66 6.86 -0.17
C PRO A 149 6.70 7.64 0.75
N GLN A 150 5.58 7.01 1.13
CA GLN A 150 4.51 7.61 1.94
C GLN A 150 5.02 8.14 3.30
N HIS A 151 6.18 7.68 3.74
CA HIS A 151 6.85 8.12 4.94
C HIS A 151 7.43 9.52 4.87
N LEU A 152 7.86 9.91 3.67
CA LEU A 152 8.43 11.22 3.39
C LEU A 152 7.35 12.24 3.00
N LEU A 153 6.07 11.92 3.19
CA LEU A 153 4.95 12.77 2.78
C LEU A 153 4.34 13.51 3.98
N ASP A 154 4.47 14.84 3.96
CA ASP A 154 4.02 15.74 5.03
C ASP A 154 2.79 16.58 4.62
N ASP A 155 2.39 16.50 3.35
CA ASP A 155 1.26 17.25 2.82
C ASP A 155 -0.09 16.77 3.39
N ALA A 156 -0.71 17.62 4.22
CA ALA A 156 -1.97 17.33 4.90
C ALA A 156 -3.15 16.92 3.99
N ARG A 157 -3.08 17.17 2.67
CA ARG A 157 -4.11 16.70 1.72
C ARG A 157 -4.08 15.19 1.50
N VAL A 158 -2.91 14.58 1.68
CA VAL A 158 -2.62 13.19 1.27
C VAL A 158 -1.93 12.37 2.37
N THR A 159 -1.33 13.01 3.36
CA THR A 159 -0.74 12.35 4.52
C THR A 159 -1.80 11.60 5.33
N GLY A 160 -1.50 10.36 5.69
CA GLY A 160 -2.40 9.49 6.46
C GLY A 160 -3.39 8.69 5.59
N LEU A 161 -3.34 8.82 4.27
CA LEU A 161 -4.07 7.96 3.35
C LEU A 161 -3.27 6.67 3.06
N PRO A 162 -3.91 5.49 3.06
CA PRO A 162 -3.23 4.23 2.76
C PRO A 162 -2.72 4.16 1.32
N VAL A 163 -3.40 4.86 0.40
CA VAL A 163 -3.03 5.06 -0.99
C VAL A 163 -3.21 6.56 -1.30
N PRO A 164 -2.13 7.36 -1.28
CA PRO A 164 -2.19 8.77 -1.64
C PRO A 164 -2.64 8.96 -3.09
N GLU A 165 -3.63 9.82 -3.31
CA GLU A 165 -4.03 10.31 -4.64
C GLU A 165 -3.20 11.56 -4.97
N LEU A 166 -2.36 11.45 -5.99
CA LEU A 166 -1.43 12.48 -6.45
C LEU A 166 -1.87 12.99 -7.82
N TYR A 167 -1.57 14.23 -8.14
CA TYR A 167 -1.89 14.87 -9.41
C TYR A 167 -0.62 15.42 -10.04
N ALA A 168 -0.42 15.12 -11.33
CA ALA A 168 0.71 15.64 -12.07
C ALA A 168 0.68 17.17 -12.08
N GLY A 169 1.85 17.80 -11.94
CA GLY A 169 2.00 19.24 -11.90
C GLY A 169 1.68 19.91 -10.55
N VAL A 170 1.15 19.17 -9.58
CA VAL A 170 0.87 19.67 -8.22
C VAL A 170 2.10 19.52 -7.33
N GLU A 171 2.41 20.55 -6.54
CA GLU A 171 3.44 20.50 -5.49
C GLU A 171 2.86 19.90 -4.21
N TYR A 172 3.56 18.93 -3.62
CA TYR A 172 3.24 18.30 -2.34
C TYR A 172 4.34 18.57 -1.33
N GLU A 173 3.97 18.96 -0.10
CA GLU A 173 4.92 19.09 1.01
C GLU A 173 5.49 17.72 1.42
N VAL A 174 6.81 17.64 1.56
CA VAL A 174 7.55 16.41 1.86
C VAL A 174 8.61 16.64 2.93
N SER A 175 8.88 15.58 3.66
CA SER A 175 10.07 15.40 4.48
C SER A 175 11.19 14.74 3.65
N GLY A 176 12.42 14.85 4.15
CA GLY A 176 13.61 14.30 3.52
C GLY A 176 14.19 15.18 2.39
N ALA A 177 15.50 15.04 2.19
CA ALA A 177 16.20 15.67 1.08
C ALA A 177 15.96 14.90 -0.24
N PRO A 178 16.19 15.52 -1.42
CA PRO A 178 16.15 14.83 -2.71
C PRO A 178 17.04 13.56 -2.76
N ASP A 179 18.08 13.50 -1.94
CA ASP A 179 18.98 12.33 -1.80
C ASP A 179 18.26 11.13 -1.19
N GLU A 180 17.46 11.33 -0.14
CA GLU A 180 16.70 10.26 0.50
C GLU A 180 15.67 9.66 -0.45
N TRP A 181 15.01 10.51 -1.24
CA TRP A 181 14.07 10.08 -2.29
C TRP A 181 14.79 9.33 -3.40
N PHE A 182 15.97 9.79 -3.83
CA PHE A 182 16.76 9.11 -4.86
C PHE A 182 17.20 7.73 -4.39
N ASP A 183 17.73 7.65 -3.16
CA ASP A 183 18.19 6.40 -2.56
C ASP A 183 17.04 5.41 -2.41
N PHE A 184 15.85 5.85 -2.01
CA PHE A 184 14.64 5.02 -1.97
C PHE A 184 14.36 4.35 -3.33
N TYR A 185 14.30 5.14 -4.41
CA TYR A 185 14.01 4.62 -5.75
C TYR A 185 15.16 3.77 -6.30
N ALA A 186 16.41 4.18 -6.10
CA ALA A 186 17.58 3.45 -6.58
C ALA A 186 17.73 2.09 -5.87
N GLN A 187 17.53 2.04 -4.55
CA GLN A 187 17.59 0.80 -3.76
C GLN A 187 16.40 -0.13 -4.03
N SER A 188 15.29 0.39 -4.52
CA SER A 188 14.14 -0.43 -4.88
C SER A 188 14.43 -1.42 -6.01
N GLY A 189 15.34 -1.06 -6.93
CA GLY A 189 15.63 -1.86 -8.12
C GLY A 189 14.50 -1.94 -9.14
N TRP A 190 13.33 -1.31 -8.90
CA TRP A 190 12.16 -1.40 -9.78
C TRP A 190 12.20 -0.44 -10.95
N TYR A 191 12.89 0.70 -10.82
CA TYR A 191 12.95 1.75 -11.84
C TYR A 191 14.36 1.94 -12.36
N GLN A 192 14.50 2.34 -13.62
CA GLN A 192 15.71 3.04 -14.03
C GLN A 192 15.65 4.45 -13.42
N THR A 193 16.46 4.68 -12.40
CA THR A 193 16.47 5.92 -11.62
C THR A 193 17.67 6.76 -12.03
N GLU A 194 17.40 7.95 -12.56
CA GLU A 194 18.43 8.91 -12.95
C GLU A 194 18.31 10.20 -12.15
N ARG A 195 19.45 10.81 -11.86
CA ARG A 195 19.52 12.14 -11.27
C ARG A 195 19.81 13.19 -12.34
N GLN A 196 19.03 14.25 -12.37
CA GLN A 196 19.23 15.40 -13.28
C GLN A 196 19.48 16.67 -12.47
N GLY A 197 20.74 16.92 -12.13
CA GLY A 197 21.12 17.97 -11.19
C GLY A 197 20.72 17.62 -9.75
N ASP A 198 20.75 18.61 -8.86
CA ASP A 198 20.66 18.36 -7.42
C ASP A 198 19.21 18.19 -6.90
N ALA A 199 18.22 18.58 -7.71
CA ALA A 199 16.82 18.67 -7.27
C ALA A 199 15.84 17.96 -8.20
N THR A 200 16.32 17.11 -9.13
CA THR A 200 15.43 16.38 -10.04
C THR A 200 15.80 14.90 -10.10
N ILE A 201 14.80 14.05 -9.95
CA ILE A 201 14.90 12.59 -10.12
C ILE A 201 14.01 12.21 -11.30
N VAL A 202 14.51 11.35 -12.18
CA VAL A 202 13.75 10.79 -13.30
C VAL A 202 13.64 9.29 -13.11
N LEU A 203 12.40 8.80 -13.07
CA LEU A 203 12.07 7.38 -13.05
C LEU A 203 11.63 6.97 -14.46
N LYS A 204 12.32 6.01 -15.08
CA LYS A 204 12.01 5.54 -16.43
C LYS A 204 11.68 4.05 -16.44
N GLY A 205 10.49 3.74 -16.95
CA GLY A 205 9.99 2.38 -17.09
C GLY A 205 10.25 1.50 -15.86
N TYR A 206 10.23 0.19 -16.08
CA TYR A 206 10.71 -0.76 -15.09
C TYR A 206 12.13 -1.20 -15.46
N ALA A 207 12.99 -1.40 -14.45
CA ALA A 207 14.33 -1.91 -14.68
C ALA A 207 14.24 -3.22 -15.47
N ALA A 208 15.09 -3.37 -16.49
CA ALA A 208 14.95 -4.33 -17.58
C ALA A 208 15.12 -5.82 -17.18
N SER A 209 15.01 -6.16 -15.90
CA SER A 209 15.28 -7.50 -15.36
C SER A 209 14.07 -8.41 -15.20
N ASP A 210 12.85 -8.03 -15.62
CA ASP A 210 11.75 -9.01 -15.59
C ASP A 210 10.74 -8.84 -16.73
N GLU A 211 10.70 -9.86 -17.61
CA GLU A 211 9.57 -10.20 -18.49
C GLU A 211 8.32 -10.64 -17.69
N ALA A 212 8.35 -10.60 -16.36
CA ALA A 212 7.35 -11.13 -15.43
C ALA A 212 6.80 -10.08 -14.45
N LEU A 213 6.67 -8.82 -14.86
CA LEU A 213 5.63 -7.96 -14.27
C LEU A 213 4.29 -8.46 -14.80
N ASP A 214 3.78 -9.53 -14.18
CA ASP A 214 2.57 -10.25 -14.58
C ASP A 214 1.31 -9.48 -14.16
N ARG A 215 1.22 -8.21 -14.58
CA ARG A 215 0.10 -7.33 -14.26
C ARG A 215 -0.20 -6.46 -15.47
N GLU A 216 -1.25 -6.85 -16.21
CA GLU A 216 -1.92 -6.02 -17.24
C GLU A 216 -2.28 -4.61 -16.72
N GLU A 217 -2.24 -4.40 -15.40
CA GLU A 217 -2.63 -3.19 -14.67
C GLU A 217 -1.48 -2.19 -14.39
N LEU A 218 -0.20 -2.58 -14.51
CA LEU A 218 0.93 -1.69 -14.21
C LEU A 218 1.43 -0.97 -15.46
N GLN A 219 0.77 0.14 -15.81
CA GLN A 219 1.18 0.99 -16.93
C GLN A 219 1.93 2.22 -16.40
N MET A 220 3.27 2.19 -16.44
CA MET A 220 4.03 3.41 -16.20
C MET A 220 4.09 4.22 -17.50
N PRO A 221 3.82 5.54 -17.46
CA PRO A 221 4.15 6.43 -18.56
C PRO A 221 5.66 6.40 -18.82
N GLY A 222 6.08 6.83 -20.01
CA GLY A 222 7.47 6.67 -20.47
C GLY A 222 8.51 7.12 -19.43
N ALA A 223 8.23 8.23 -18.74
CA ALA A 223 8.97 8.62 -17.54
C ALA A 223 8.10 9.42 -16.55
N VAL A 224 8.46 9.33 -15.27
CA VAL A 224 7.98 10.22 -14.20
C VAL A 224 9.15 11.04 -13.68
N THR A 225 8.98 12.35 -13.63
CA THR A 225 10.00 13.26 -13.11
C THR A 225 9.54 13.83 -11.77
N LEU A 226 10.37 13.70 -10.74
CA LEU A 226 10.18 14.32 -9.44
C LEU A 226 11.07 15.56 -9.36
N GLN A 227 10.46 16.73 -9.24
CA GLN A 227 11.15 18.01 -9.08
C GLN A 227 11.00 18.51 -7.65
N PHE A 228 12.13 18.74 -7.00
CA PHE A 228 12.17 19.21 -5.62
C PHE A 228 12.43 20.71 -5.57
N ARG A 229 11.75 21.37 -4.63
CA ARG A 229 11.96 22.79 -4.35
C ARG A 229 11.89 23.03 -2.85
N THR A 230 12.84 23.79 -2.33
CA THR A 230 12.78 24.25 -0.93
C THR A 230 12.33 25.71 -0.91
N ALA A 231 11.26 26.00 -0.17
CA ALA A 231 10.75 27.34 0.05
C ALA A 231 10.27 27.48 1.50
N PHE A 232 10.60 28.58 2.16
CA PHE A 232 10.19 28.86 3.55
C PHE A 232 10.50 27.72 4.54
N GLN A 233 11.69 27.12 4.44
CA GLN A 233 12.14 25.97 5.25
C GLN A 233 11.32 24.69 5.07
N LYS A 234 10.46 24.62 4.06
CA LYS A 234 9.72 23.42 3.66
C LYS A 234 10.23 22.90 2.32
N THR A 235 10.23 21.58 2.15
CA THR A 235 10.55 20.94 0.88
C THR A 235 9.26 20.50 0.21
N PHE A 236 9.19 20.69 -1.09
CA PHE A 236 8.07 20.30 -1.93
C PHE A 236 8.56 19.39 -3.04
N VAL A 237 7.77 18.39 -3.39
CA VAL A 237 7.96 17.57 -4.58
C VAL A 237 6.82 17.82 -5.57
N ARG A 238 7.15 17.97 -6.84
CA ARG A 238 6.20 18.02 -7.95
C ARG A 238 6.47 16.86 -8.88
N LEU A 239 5.43 16.08 -9.19
CA LEU A 239 5.52 14.96 -10.10
C LEU A 239 5.07 15.39 -11.49
N GLU A 240 5.85 15.09 -12.51
CA GLU A 240 5.55 15.34 -13.92
C GLU A 240 5.56 14.03 -14.69
N VAL A 241 4.68 13.93 -15.68
CA VAL A 241 4.54 12.73 -16.51
C VAL A 241 4.87 13.08 -17.96
N ALA A 242 5.75 12.29 -18.59
CA ALA A 242 6.19 12.46 -19.97
C ALA A 242 5.65 11.38 -20.92
#